data_AF-A0ABD0XDB1-F1
#
_entry.id   AF-A0ABD0XDB1-F1
#
_cell.length_a   1.000
_cell.length_b   1.000
_cell.length_c   1.000
_cell.angle_alpha   90.00
_cell.angle_beta   90.00
_cell.angle_gamma   90.00
#
_symmetry.space_group_name_H-M   'P 1'
#
loop_
_entity.id
_entity.type
_entity.pdbx_description
1 polymer ?
#
loop_
_entity_poly.entity_id
_entity_poly.type
_entity_poly.pdbx_seq_one_letter_code
_entity_poly.pdbx_strand_id
1 'polypeptide(L)'
;MTTEHTTNMTFIGIFIWTLVLCFQESRGQHTVTQTPAVESVLPGQTISLKCRTSSDVYSNCHNGQSWGHQCLSWYQQRPGAEPKLRVLPGSTLQSGTPSRFSGSGSKSDFTLTISGVQAEDAGDYYCQSLHY
;
A
#
# COMPACT_ATOMS: atom_id res chain seq x y z
N MET A 1 -4.93 22.38 59.67
CA MET A 1 -4.77 20.97 59.23
C MET A 1 -5.64 20.75 57.98
N THR A 2 -5.43 21.55 56.93
CA THR A 2 -6.33 21.62 55.75
C THR A 2 -5.59 21.86 54.44
N THR A 3 -4.26 22.00 54.48
CA THR A 3 -3.42 22.29 53.31
C THR A 3 -3.03 21.03 52.52
N GLU A 4 -2.90 19.88 53.18
CA GLU A 4 -2.45 18.62 52.57
C GLU A 4 -3.45 18.04 51.55
N HIS A 5 -4.75 18.19 51.82
CA HIS A 5 -5.83 17.65 50.99
C HIS A 5 -5.95 18.38 49.64
N THR A 6 -5.74 19.70 49.63
CA THR A 6 -5.79 20.53 48.41
C THR A 6 -4.56 20.32 47.53
N THR A 7 -3.40 20.10 48.13
CA THR A 7 -2.15 19.80 47.40
C THR A 7 -2.26 18.44 46.70
N ASN A 8 -2.75 17.40 47.37
CA ASN A 8 -2.94 16.08 46.74
C ASN A 8 -3.93 16.11 45.56
N MET A 9 -5.02 16.88 45.66
CA MET A 9 -6.01 17.01 44.57
C MET A 9 -5.45 17.75 43.33
N THR A 10 -4.55 18.72 43.53
CA THR A 10 -3.91 19.46 42.43
C THR A 10 -2.83 18.62 41.72
N PHE A 11 -2.07 17.81 42.46
CA PHE A 11 -1.09 16.89 41.88
C PHE A 11 -1.73 15.79 41.03
N ILE A 12 -2.83 15.19 41.49
CA ILE A 12 -3.58 14.18 40.71
C ILE A 12 -4.10 14.78 39.40
N GLY A 13 -4.63 16.00 39.45
CA GLY A 13 -5.07 16.72 38.25
C GLY A 13 -3.93 16.91 37.26
N ILE A 14 -2.79 17.47 37.71
CA ILE A 14 -1.60 17.67 36.87
C ILE A 14 -1.12 16.35 36.25
N PHE A 15 -1.13 15.27 37.02
CA PHE A 15 -0.69 13.93 36.57
C PHE A 15 -1.62 13.36 35.49
N ILE A 16 -2.94 13.53 35.64
CA ILE A 16 -3.93 13.11 34.64
C ILE A 16 -3.76 13.93 33.34
N TRP A 17 -3.56 15.25 33.43
CA TRP A 17 -3.32 16.09 32.26
C TRP A 17 -2.01 15.74 31.55
N THR A 18 -0.94 15.45 32.29
CA THR A 18 0.33 14.99 31.70
C THR A 18 0.20 13.61 31.06
N LEU A 19 -0.50 12.66 31.67
CA LEU A 19 -0.78 11.36 31.07
C LEU A 19 -1.58 11.49 29.76
N VAL A 20 -2.65 12.29 29.74
CA VAL A 20 -3.46 12.54 28.53
C VAL A 20 -2.64 13.21 27.42
N LEU A 21 -1.71 14.10 27.75
CA LEU A 21 -0.81 14.73 26.78
C LEU A 21 0.31 13.78 26.27
N CYS A 22 0.65 12.74 27.04
CA CYS A 22 1.74 11.82 26.72
C CYS A 22 1.32 10.57 25.94
N PHE A 23 0.03 10.27 25.82
CA PHE A 23 -0.43 9.25 24.87
C PHE A 23 -0.54 9.86 23.47
N GLN A 24 0.60 10.05 22.82
CA GLN A 24 0.61 10.15 21.37
C GLN A 24 0.11 8.81 20.83
N GLU A 25 -0.98 8.84 20.08
CA GLU A 25 -1.52 7.69 19.37
C GLU A 25 -0.39 7.05 18.54
N SER A 26 0.06 5.86 18.95
CA SER A 26 1.03 5.08 18.18
C SER A 26 0.35 4.68 16.89
N ARG A 27 0.60 5.41 15.80
CA ARG A 27 0.08 5.06 14.48
C ARG A 27 0.66 3.70 14.10
N GLY A 28 -0.24 2.73 13.91
CA GLY A 28 0.13 1.35 13.59
C GLY A 28 0.88 1.23 12.28
N GLN A 29 1.61 0.12 12.12
CA GLN A 29 2.32 -0.23 10.89
C GLN A 29 1.36 -0.31 9.69
N HIS A 30 1.70 0.34 8.57
CA HIS A 30 1.00 0.11 7.29
C HIS A 30 1.29 -1.31 6.79
N THR A 31 0.25 -2.08 6.51
CA THR A 31 0.38 -3.46 6.03
C THR A 31 -0.17 -3.59 4.61
N VAL A 32 0.44 -4.47 3.83
CA VAL A 32 0.03 -4.80 2.46
C VAL A 32 -0.33 -6.28 2.39
N THR A 33 -1.52 -6.59 1.88
CA THR A 33 -2.02 -7.95 1.70
C THR A 33 -2.26 -8.22 0.21
N GLN A 34 -1.59 -9.23 -0.34
CA GLN A 34 -1.74 -9.63 -1.74
C GLN A 34 -2.48 -10.96 -1.88
N THR A 35 -3.37 -11.05 -2.87
CA THR A 35 -4.11 -12.29 -3.17
C THR A 35 -4.28 -12.50 -4.68
N PRO A 36 -4.28 -13.75 -5.17
CA PRO A 36 -3.86 -14.97 -4.47
C PRO A 36 -2.36 -14.93 -4.10
N ALA A 37 -1.95 -15.74 -3.12
CA ALA A 37 -0.53 -15.82 -2.73
C ALA A 37 0.30 -16.58 -3.77
N VAL A 38 -0.28 -17.63 -4.36
CA VAL A 38 0.28 -18.42 -5.46
C VAL A 38 -0.87 -18.86 -6.34
N GLU A 39 -0.70 -18.80 -7.66
CA GLU A 39 -1.70 -19.24 -8.63
C GLU A 39 -0.98 -19.87 -9.84
N SER A 40 -1.56 -20.92 -10.41
CA SER A 40 -1.11 -21.51 -11.66
C SER A 40 -2.15 -21.25 -12.74
N VAL A 41 -1.75 -20.60 -13.83
CA VAL A 41 -2.66 -20.12 -14.88
C VAL A 41 -2.24 -20.70 -16.22
N LEU A 42 -3.20 -21.16 -17.03
CA LEU A 42 -2.90 -21.64 -18.36
C LEU A 42 -2.64 -20.48 -19.33
N PRO A 43 -1.76 -20.65 -20.32
CA PRO A 43 -1.56 -19.65 -21.35
C PRO A 43 -2.88 -19.24 -22.02
N GLY A 44 -3.05 -17.94 -22.26
CA GLY A 44 -4.27 -17.36 -22.85
C GLY A 44 -5.38 -17.05 -21.84
N GLN A 45 -5.33 -17.54 -20.60
CA GLN A 45 -6.29 -17.17 -19.56
C GLN A 45 -6.03 -15.77 -19.01
N THR A 46 -6.98 -15.26 -18.23
CA THR A 46 -6.85 -13.98 -17.51
C THR A 46 -6.67 -14.24 -16.03
N ILE A 47 -5.74 -13.52 -15.40
CA ILE A 47 -5.55 -13.51 -13.94
C ILE A 47 -5.69 -12.10 -13.40
N SER A 48 -6.25 -11.99 -12.19
CA SER A 48 -6.29 -10.76 -11.41
C SER A 48 -5.60 -10.95 -10.06
N LEU A 49 -4.60 -10.11 -9.80
CA LEU A 49 -3.86 -10.03 -8.55
C LEU A 49 -4.36 -8.82 -7.78
N LYS A 50 -4.76 -9.01 -6.53
CA LYS A 50 -5.26 -7.95 -5.65
C LYS A 50 -4.19 -7.52 -4.67
N CYS A 51 -4.21 -6.23 -4.36
CA CYS A 51 -3.37 -5.61 -3.34
C CYS A 51 -4.27 -4.76 -2.44
N ARG A 52 -4.31 -5.09 -1.15
CA ARG A 52 -5.04 -4.34 -0.14
C ARG A 52 -4.11 -3.77 0.91
N THR A 53 -4.15 -2.46 1.10
CA THR A 53 -3.39 -1.76 2.13
C THR A 53 -4.25 -1.51 3.38
N SER A 54 -3.65 -1.43 4.57
CA SER A 54 -4.41 -1.18 5.82
C SER A 54 -4.97 0.24 5.93
N SER A 55 -4.49 1.16 5.10
CA SER A 55 -4.94 2.54 5.02
C SER A 55 -4.90 3.03 3.57
N ASP A 56 -5.54 4.16 3.30
CA ASP A 56 -5.52 4.76 1.98
C ASP A 56 -4.09 5.12 1.55
N VAL A 57 -3.82 4.90 0.26
CA VAL A 57 -2.56 5.22 -0.39
C VAL A 57 -2.49 6.71 -0.72
N TYR A 58 -1.32 7.32 -0.50
CA TYR A 58 -1.07 8.72 -0.81
C TYR A 58 -1.42 9.05 -2.27
N SER A 59 -2.07 10.19 -2.50
CA SER A 59 -2.75 10.51 -3.76
C SER A 59 -2.10 11.64 -4.58
N ASN A 60 -0.80 11.88 -4.39
CA ASN A 60 -0.09 12.94 -5.11
C ASN A 60 1.27 12.48 -5.66
N CYS A 61 1.30 11.33 -6.31
CA CYS A 61 2.47 10.87 -7.05
C CYS A 61 2.44 11.31 -8.51
N HIS A 62 3.65 11.47 -9.07
CA HIS A 62 3.86 11.65 -10.49
C HIS A 62 3.99 10.28 -11.17
N ASN A 63 3.31 10.08 -12.29
CA ASN A 63 3.41 8.87 -13.11
C ASN A 63 4.35 9.03 -14.33
N GLY A 64 5.12 10.13 -14.39
CA GLY A 64 5.95 10.50 -15.54
C GLY A 64 5.24 11.39 -16.58
N GLN A 65 3.93 11.61 -16.46
CA GLN A 65 3.15 12.50 -17.33
C GLN A 65 2.46 13.64 -16.57
N SER A 66 1.83 13.34 -15.43
CA SER A 66 1.18 14.33 -14.57
C SER A 66 1.24 13.96 -13.09
N TRP A 67 0.95 14.91 -12.21
CA TRP A 67 0.82 14.72 -10.76
C TRP A 67 -0.63 14.39 -10.38
N GLY A 68 -0.87 14.07 -9.10
CA GLY A 68 -2.22 13.81 -8.57
C GLY A 68 -2.67 12.34 -8.66
N HIS A 69 -1.73 11.41 -8.82
CA HIS A 69 -2.04 9.99 -8.91
C HIS A 69 -1.84 9.28 -7.57
N GLN A 70 -2.57 8.20 -7.36
CA GLN A 70 -2.31 7.32 -6.21
C GLN A 70 -0.99 6.58 -6.38
N CYS A 71 -0.17 6.68 -5.33
CA CYS A 71 1.19 6.17 -5.21
C CYS A 71 1.23 4.66 -5.02
N LEU A 72 0.60 3.91 -5.93
CA LEU A 72 0.71 2.46 -6.00
C LEU A 72 1.42 2.08 -7.30
N SER A 73 2.35 1.14 -7.22
CA SER A 73 3.04 0.58 -8.38
C SER A 73 3.07 -0.94 -8.33
N TRP A 74 3.07 -1.57 -9.49
CA TRP A 74 3.16 -3.02 -9.64
C TRP A 74 4.49 -3.42 -10.28
N TYR A 75 5.15 -4.38 -9.66
CA TYR A 75 6.40 -4.95 -10.10
C TYR A 75 6.23 -6.43 -10.40
N GLN A 76 6.97 -6.91 -11.41
CA GLN A 76 7.14 -8.33 -11.68
C GLN A 76 8.61 -8.70 -11.48
N GLN A 77 8.86 -9.75 -10.71
CA GLN A 77 10.17 -10.33 -10.52
C GLN A 77 10.20 -11.74 -11.11
N ARG A 78 11.09 -11.98 -12.08
CA ARG A 78 11.33 -13.32 -12.61
C ARG A 78 12.42 -14.01 -11.79
N PRO A 79 12.45 -15.36 -11.73
CA PRO A 79 13.52 -16.08 -11.05
C PRO A 79 14.91 -15.64 -11.53
N GLY A 80 15.77 -15.25 -10.59
CA GLY A 80 17.13 -14.78 -10.87
C GLY A 80 17.24 -13.38 -11.51
N ALA A 81 16.14 -12.65 -11.66
CA ALA A 81 16.11 -11.28 -12.18
C ALA A 81 15.73 -10.26 -11.11
N GLU A 82 16.08 -9.00 -11.36
CA GLU A 82 15.61 -7.87 -10.56
C GLU A 82 14.10 -7.60 -10.77
N PRO A 83 13.39 -7.05 -9.78
CA PRO A 83 12.02 -6.59 -9.95
C PRO A 83 11.90 -5.51 -11.03
N LYS A 84 11.01 -5.71 -12.01
CA LYS A 84 10.73 -4.76 -13.09
C LYS A 84 9.37 -4.11 -12.92
N LEU A 85 9.33 -2.79 -13.03
CA LEU A 85 8.11 -2.01 -12.98
C LEU A 85 7.20 -2.35 -14.19
N ARG A 86 5.94 -2.66 -13.92
CA ARG A 86 4.90 -2.93 -14.92
C ARG A 86 3.85 -1.83 -14.95
N VAL A 87 3.44 -1.34 -13.79
CA VAL A 87 2.42 -0.30 -13.66
C VAL A 87 2.92 0.78 -12.70
N LEU A 88 2.97 2.01 -13.19
CA LEU A 88 3.28 3.26 -12.49
C LEU A 88 2.08 3.74 -11.65
N PRO A 89 2.26 4.79 -10.81
CA PRO A 89 1.16 5.48 -10.14
C PRO A 89 0.00 5.82 -11.07
N GLY A 90 -1.22 5.76 -10.54
CA GLY A 90 -2.43 6.07 -11.32
C GLY A 90 -2.76 5.02 -12.39
N SER A 91 -2.32 3.77 -12.21
CA SER A 91 -2.60 2.65 -13.12
C SER A 91 -2.02 2.82 -14.53
N THR A 92 -0.98 3.64 -14.69
CA THR A 92 -0.33 3.87 -15.99
C THR A 92 0.66 2.75 -16.30
N LEU A 93 0.63 2.18 -17.51
CA LEU A 93 1.58 1.13 -17.89
C LEU A 93 2.98 1.70 -18.09
N GLN A 94 3.99 1.06 -17.51
CA GLN A 94 5.39 1.40 -17.78
C GLN A 94 5.72 1.12 -19.25
N SER A 95 6.53 1.99 -19.87
CA SER A 95 6.97 1.80 -21.26
C SER A 95 7.56 0.40 -21.50
N GLY A 96 7.14 -0.25 -22.58
CA GLY A 96 7.51 -1.63 -22.91
C GLY A 96 6.69 -2.71 -22.18
N THR A 97 5.75 -2.34 -21.30
CA THR A 97 4.80 -3.30 -20.72
C THR A 97 3.71 -3.63 -21.76
N PRO A 98 3.43 -4.92 -22.01
CA PRO A 98 2.38 -5.32 -22.96
C PRO A 98 1.00 -4.78 -22.56
N SER A 99 0.18 -4.38 -23.54
CA SER A 99 -1.17 -3.85 -23.33
C SER A 99 -2.15 -4.83 -22.67
N ARG A 100 -1.78 -6.11 -22.59
CA ARG A 100 -2.55 -7.16 -21.91
C ARG A 100 -2.56 -6.99 -20.39
N PHE A 101 -1.64 -6.20 -19.83
CA PHE A 101 -1.61 -5.78 -18.44
C PHE A 101 -2.53 -4.57 -18.23
N SER A 102 -3.19 -4.50 -17.07
CA SER A 102 -3.93 -3.31 -16.64
C SER A 102 -3.92 -3.18 -15.12
N GLY A 103 -3.70 -1.96 -14.63
CA GLY A 103 -3.89 -1.61 -13.22
C GLY A 103 -5.28 -1.00 -13.00
N SER A 104 -5.83 -1.19 -11.81
CA SER A 104 -7.10 -0.58 -11.40
C SER A 104 -7.20 -0.49 -9.87
N GLY A 105 -8.24 0.19 -9.40
CA GLY A 105 -8.54 0.35 -7.98
C GLY A 105 -8.20 1.73 -7.45
N SER A 106 -8.49 1.93 -6.17
CA SER A 106 -8.25 3.22 -5.51
C SER A 106 -8.20 3.08 -4.00
N LYS A 107 -7.79 4.17 -3.31
CA LYS A 107 -7.70 4.26 -1.86
C LYS A 107 -6.80 3.17 -1.28
N SER A 108 -7.38 2.08 -0.80
CA SER A 108 -6.70 0.96 -0.16
C SER A 108 -6.87 -0.37 -0.92
N ASP A 109 -7.63 -0.40 -2.02
CA ASP A 109 -7.96 -1.62 -2.77
C ASP A 109 -7.54 -1.48 -4.24
N PHE A 110 -6.56 -2.29 -4.66
CA PHE A 110 -5.98 -2.24 -6.00
C PHE A 110 -5.94 -3.62 -6.65
N THR A 111 -6.01 -3.65 -7.97
CA THR A 111 -5.97 -4.88 -8.77
C THR A 111 -5.10 -4.72 -10.00
N LEU A 112 -4.19 -5.66 -10.22
CA LEU A 112 -3.47 -5.88 -11.47
C LEU A 112 -4.15 -7.02 -12.22
N THR A 113 -4.56 -6.78 -13.47
CA THR A 113 -5.12 -7.79 -14.35
C THR A 113 -4.17 -8.04 -15.51
N ILE A 114 -3.92 -9.32 -15.79
CA ILE A 114 -3.15 -9.78 -16.95
C ILE A 114 -4.08 -10.66 -17.78
N SER A 115 -4.52 -10.12 -18.91
CA SER A 115 -5.29 -10.87 -19.90
C SER A 115 -4.36 -11.64 -20.82
N GLY A 116 -4.79 -12.80 -21.32
CA GLY A 116 -4.00 -13.57 -22.28
C GLY A 116 -2.60 -13.90 -21.76
N VAL A 117 -2.51 -14.45 -20.54
CA VAL A 117 -1.25 -14.79 -19.86
C VAL A 117 -0.32 -15.58 -20.77
N GLN A 118 0.96 -15.22 -20.77
CA GLN A 118 2.01 -15.85 -21.58
C GLN A 118 3.11 -16.44 -20.69
N ALA A 119 3.98 -17.27 -21.27
CA ALA A 119 5.04 -17.94 -20.50
C ALA A 119 5.99 -16.94 -19.81
N GLU A 120 6.24 -15.79 -20.42
CA GLU A 120 7.09 -14.74 -19.86
C GLU A 120 6.41 -13.94 -18.72
N ASP A 121 5.12 -14.17 -18.47
CA ASP A 121 4.40 -13.59 -17.33
C ASP A 121 4.66 -14.37 -16.03
N ALA A 122 5.26 -15.57 -16.11
CA ALA A 122 5.65 -16.32 -14.92
C ALA A 122 6.67 -15.53 -14.06
N GLY A 123 6.36 -15.38 -12.78
CA GLY A 123 7.19 -14.69 -11.80
C GLY A 123 6.39 -14.24 -10.58
N ASP A 124 7.08 -13.67 -9.62
CA ASP A 124 6.47 -13.06 -8.45
C ASP A 124 6.00 -11.65 -8.78
N TYR A 125 4.88 -11.25 -8.20
CA TYR A 125 4.30 -9.94 -8.39
C TYR A 125 4.17 -9.21 -7.06
N TYR A 126 4.59 -7.95 -7.04
CA TYR A 126 4.59 -7.14 -5.83
C TYR A 126 3.88 -5.82 -6.08
N CYS A 127 2.99 -5.43 -5.19
CA CYS A 127 2.50 -4.06 -5.13
C CYS A 127 3.30 -3.27 -4.09
N GLN A 128 3.66 -2.04 -4.45
CA GLN A 128 4.33 -1.10 -3.55
C GLN A 128 3.44 0.13 -3.40
N SER A 129 3.18 0.54 -2.16
CA SER A 129 2.45 1.76 -1.84
C SER A 129 3.32 2.75 -1.06
N LEU A 130 3.02 4.03 -1.22
CA LEU A 130 3.51 5.11 -0.35
C LEU A 130 2.38 5.61 0.55
N HIS A 131 2.69 5.72 1.84
CA HIS A 131 1.80 6.25 2.88
C HIS A 131 2.53 7.37 3.64
N TYR A 132 1.78 8.38 4.12
CA TYR A 132 2.27 9.52 4.92
C TYR A 132 1.29 9.80 6.06
#